data_AF-A0A3N9UY29-F1
#
_entry.id   AF-A0A3N9UY29-F1
#
_cell.length_a   1.000
_cell.length_b   1.000
_cell.length_c   1.000
_cell.angle_alpha   90.00
_cell.angle_beta   90.00
_cell.angle_gamma   90.00
#
_symmetry.space_group_name_H-M   'P 1'
#
loop_
_entity.id
_entity.type
_entity.pdbx_description
1 polymer ?
#
loop_
_entity_poly.entity_id
_entity_poly.type
_entity_poly.pdbx_seq_one_letter_code
_entity_poly.pdbx_strand_id
1 'polypeptide(L)'
;MKTTLELPDDLMQRMKLRAAERNRKLKDVIEEVIRRGLVTTERSEANSLDALKNRLIHNADGTYTNPDGIDDPEFFTELEHIRESNRKEPFHDPFDACH
;
A
#
# COMPACT_ATOMS: atom_id res chain seq x y z
N MET A 1 18.49 26.02 8.20
CA MET A 1 17.79 27.19 7.62
C MET A 1 16.57 27.50 8.49
N LYS A 2 16.07 28.74 8.51
CA LYS A 2 14.83 29.10 9.23
C LYS A 2 13.68 29.11 8.23
N THR A 3 12.64 28.35 8.52
CA THR A 3 11.43 28.26 7.69
C THR A 3 10.24 28.57 8.56
N THR A 4 9.27 29.32 8.03
CA THR A 4 7.99 29.58 8.68
C THR A 4 6.96 28.65 8.07
N LEU A 5 6.28 27.86 8.90
CA LEU A 5 5.23 26.93 8.49
C LEU A 5 3.97 27.30 9.28
N GLU A 6 2.84 27.39 8.59
CA GLU A 6 1.54 27.54 9.23
C GLU A 6 1.05 26.15 9.64
N LEU A 7 0.85 25.95 10.94
CA LEU A 7 0.42 24.69 11.52
C LEU A 7 -0.84 24.93 12.34
N PRO A 8 -1.88 24.09 12.22
CA PRO A 8 -3.04 24.14 13.09
C PRO A 8 -2.66 24.05 14.58
N ASP A 9 -3.39 24.78 15.43
CA ASP A 9 -3.09 24.89 16.86
C ASP A 9 -3.16 23.54 17.58
N ASP A 10 -4.11 22.70 17.20
CA ASP A 10 -4.29 21.36 17.74
C ASP A 10 -3.09 20.44 17.42
N LEU A 11 -2.50 20.60 16.23
CA LEU A 11 -1.30 19.88 15.83
C LEU A 11 -0.08 20.37 16.62
N MET A 12 0.04 21.69 16.81
CA MET A 12 1.09 22.29 17.63
C MET A 12 1.00 21.84 19.10
N GLN A 13 -0.20 21.72 19.65
CA GLN A 13 -0.42 21.21 21.00
C GLN A 13 0.05 19.76 21.13
N ARG A 14 -0.32 18.90 20.17
CA ARG A 14 0.13 17.50 20.13
C ARG A 14 1.66 17.37 20.03
N MET A 15 2.30 18.20 19.21
CA MET A 15 3.76 18.21 19.09
C MET A 15 4.45 18.66 20.39
N LYS A 16 3.91 19.68 21.07
CA LYS A 16 4.42 20.13 22.38
C LYS A 16 4.32 19.03 23.44
N LEU A 17 3.18 18.34 23.51
CA LEU A 17 2.99 17.22 24.44
C LEU A 17 4.02 16.12 24.21
N ARG A 18 4.20 15.69 22.96
CA ARG A 18 5.18 14.68 22.57
C ARG A 18 6.63 15.08 22.87
N ALA A 19 6.94 16.37 22.79
CA ALA A 19 8.25 16.90 23.16
C ALA A 19 8.47 16.83 24.68
N ALA A 20 7.45 17.18 25.47
CA ALA A 20 7.47 17.09 26.93
C ALA A 20 7.64 15.64 27.41
N GLU A 21 6.82 14.71 26.89
CA GLU A 21 6.88 13.28 27.25
C GLU A 21 8.27 12.68 27.00
N ARG A 22 8.94 13.11 25.94
CA ARG A 22 10.25 12.58 25.54
C ARG A 22 11.43 13.38 26.08
N ASN A 23 11.19 14.41 26.90
CA ASN A 23 12.21 15.36 27.36
C ASN A 23 13.10 15.89 26.21
N ARG A 24 12.48 16.24 25.08
CA ARG A 24 13.18 16.69 23.87
C ARG A 24 12.73 18.08 23.44
N LYS A 25 13.55 18.77 22.64
CA LYS A 25 13.19 20.08 22.10
C LYS A 25 12.14 19.92 21.01
N LEU A 26 11.19 20.85 20.97
CA LEU A 26 10.11 20.86 19.97
C LEU A 26 10.63 20.82 18.53
N LYS A 27 11.71 21.56 18.23
CA LYS A 27 12.33 21.56 16.90
C LYS A 27 12.81 20.17 16.46
N ASP A 28 13.33 19.36 17.39
CA ASP A 28 13.89 18.04 17.07
C ASP A 28 12.74 17.05 16.80
N VAL A 29 11.62 17.22 17.51
CA VAL A 29 10.38 16.45 17.27
C VAL A 29 9.77 16.82 15.92
N ILE A 30 9.71 18.12 15.60
CA ILE A 30 9.22 18.60 14.31
C ILE A 30 10.09 18.06 13.16
N GLU A 31 11.42 18.16 13.28
CA GLU A 31 12.35 17.65 12.27
C GLU A 31 12.17 16.14 12.06
N GLU A 32 12.07 15.35 13.14
CA GLU A 32 11.85 13.91 13.07
C GLU A 32 10.53 13.57 12.38
N VAL A 33 9.45 14.28 12.70
CA VAL A 33 8.13 14.05 12.11
C VAL A 33 8.15 14.38 10.62
N ILE A 34 8.70 15.54 10.23
CA ILE A 34 8.82 15.93 8.82
C ILE A 34 9.67 14.91 8.05
N ARG A 35 10.84 14.54 8.59
CA ARG A 35 11.73 13.55 7.95
C ARG A 35 11.04 12.20 7.74
N ARG A 36 10.29 11.71 8.73
CA ARG A 36 9.52 10.46 8.60
C ARG A 36 8.37 10.57 7.60
N GLY A 37 7.72 11.72 7.55
CA GLY A 37 6.68 12.01 6.57
C GLY A 37 7.21 11.91 5.15
N LEU A 38 8.36 12.56 4.88
CA LEU A 38 9.00 12.53 3.56
C LEU A 38 9.41 11.12 3.13
N VAL A 39 10.02 10.33 4.02
CA VAL A 39 10.38 8.93 3.71
C VAL A 39 9.15 8.06 3.47
N THR A 40 8.05 8.29 4.19
CA THR A 40 6.80 7.56 3.99
C THR A 40 6.17 7.89 2.65
N THR A 41 6.16 9.16 2.25
CA THR A 41 5.70 9.59 0.92
C THR A 41 6.55 8.97 -0.17
N GLU A 42 7.88 9.01 -0.05
CA GLU A 42 8.78 8.36 -1.01
C GLU A 42 8.52 6.85 -1.13
N ARG A 43 8.18 6.17 -0.02
CA ARG A 43 7.82 4.74 -0.05
C ARG A 43 6.41 4.47 -0.61
N SER A 44 5.47 5.41 -0.46
CA SER A 44 4.10 5.29 -0.96
C SER A 44 3.98 5.68 -2.43
N GLU A 45 4.80 6.62 -2.90
CA GLU A 45 4.98 6.94 -4.32
C GLU A 45 5.89 5.92 -4.99
N ALA A 46 6.82 5.30 -4.26
CA ALA A 46 7.55 4.14 -4.73
C ALA A 46 6.66 2.90 -4.82
N ASN A 47 6.06 2.75 -6.00
CA ASN A 47 6.44 1.64 -6.86
C ASN A 47 5.81 0.26 -6.54
N SER A 48 4.64 0.11 -5.94
CA SER A 48 3.97 -1.20 -6.03
C SER A 48 3.62 -1.51 -7.49
N LEU A 49 3.02 -0.52 -8.18
CA LEU A 49 2.69 -0.61 -9.60
C LEU A 49 3.93 -0.47 -10.47
N ASP A 50 4.84 0.45 -10.16
CA ASP A 50 6.01 0.65 -11.01
C ASP A 50 7.06 -0.45 -10.82
N ALA A 51 7.20 -1.05 -9.64
CA ALA A 51 8.00 -2.28 -9.49
C ALA A 51 7.37 -3.45 -10.23
N LEU A 52 6.03 -3.55 -10.25
CA LEU A 52 5.35 -4.55 -11.07
C LEU A 52 5.62 -4.32 -12.56
N LYS A 53 5.43 -3.09 -13.07
CA LYS A 53 5.70 -2.72 -14.47
C LYS A 53 7.14 -3.01 -14.87
N ASN A 54 8.11 -2.65 -14.02
CA ASN A 54 9.53 -2.90 -14.28
C ASN A 54 9.90 -4.39 -14.32
N ARG A 55 9.07 -5.26 -13.72
CA ARG A 55 9.28 -6.72 -13.72
C ARG A 55 8.66 -7.41 -14.94
N LEU A 56 7.66 -6.81 -15.58
CA LEU A 56 7.01 -7.40 -16.75
C LEU A 56 7.92 -7.31 -17.98
N ILE A 57 7.95 -8.38 -18.77
CA ILE A 57 8.65 -8.43 -20.04
C ILE A 57 7.71 -7.90 -21.12
N HIS A 58 8.13 -6.84 -21.83
CA HIS A 58 7.41 -6.36 -23.01
C HIS A 58 7.82 -7.15 -24.24
N ASN A 59 6.84 -7.76 -24.89
CA ASN A 59 7.03 -8.49 -26.12
C ASN A 59 6.87 -7.55 -27.34
N ALA A 60 7.45 -7.95 -28.48
CA ALA A 60 7.41 -7.16 -29.71
C ALA A 60 5.99 -7.05 -30.32
N ASP A 61 5.07 -7.91 -29.91
CA ASP A 61 3.65 -7.89 -30.28
C ASP A 61 2.81 -6.93 -29.41
N GLY A 62 3.42 -6.25 -28.45
CA GLY A 62 2.76 -5.32 -27.52
C GLY A 62 2.14 -6.00 -26.29
N THR A 63 2.31 -7.31 -26.12
CA THR A 63 1.87 -8.02 -24.92
C THR A 63 2.90 -7.93 -23.78
N TYR A 64 2.47 -8.28 -22.58
CA TYR A 64 3.31 -8.32 -21.38
C TYR A 64 3.30 -9.73 -20.80
N THR A 65 4.49 -10.25 -20.49
CA THR A 65 4.64 -11.54 -19.80
C THR A 65 5.21 -11.31 -18.41
N ASN A 66 4.58 -11.92 -17.40
CA ASN A 66 5.13 -11.96 -16.05
C ASN A 66 6.06 -13.20 -15.94
N PRO A 67 7.37 -13.03 -15.74
CA PRO A 67 8.29 -14.17 -15.64
C PRO A 67 8.02 -15.05 -14.41
N ASP A 68 7.37 -14.49 -13.38
CA ASP A 68 6.94 -15.21 -12.18
C ASP A 68 5.48 -15.72 -12.32
N GLY A 69 4.88 -15.59 -13.49
CA GLY A 69 3.51 -16.04 -13.78
C GLY A 69 3.42 -17.56 -13.91
N ILE A 70 2.24 -18.10 -13.62
CA ILE A 70 1.93 -19.50 -13.88
C ILE A 70 1.35 -19.58 -15.29
N ASP A 71 2.13 -20.08 -16.24
CA ASP A 71 1.71 -20.33 -17.63
C ASP A 71 1.48 -21.84 -17.87
N ASP A 72 0.93 -22.54 -16.87
CA ASP A 72 0.63 -23.97 -16.92
C ASP A 72 -0.83 -24.23 -17.36
N PRO A 73 -1.08 -24.86 -18.53
CA PRO A 73 -2.42 -25.17 -19.00
C PRO A 73 -3.23 -26.06 -18.05
N GLU A 74 -2.59 -26.95 -17.30
CA GLU A 74 -3.28 -27.83 -16.34
C GLU A 74 -3.86 -27.00 -15.19
N PHE A 75 -3.07 -26.06 -14.67
CA PHE A 75 -3.51 -25.11 -13.64
C PHE A 75 -4.75 -24.32 -14.08
N PHE A 76 -4.79 -23.82 -15.32
CA PHE A 76 -5.96 -23.08 -15.82
C PHE A 76 -7.19 -23.98 -16.01
N THR A 77 -6.98 -25.24 -16.40
CA THR A 77 -8.05 -26.23 -16.52
C THR A 77 -8.66 -26.54 -15.16
N GLU A 78 -7.82 -26.75 -14.14
CA GLU A 78 -8.27 -26.98 -12.77
C GLU A 78 -9.00 -25.74 -12.20
N LEU A 79 -8.49 -24.53 -12.47
CA LEU A 79 -9.17 -23.31 -12.09
C LEU A 79 -10.58 -23.19 -12.69
N GLU A 80 -10.77 -23.54 -13.96
CA GLU A 80 -12.10 -23.47 -14.56
C GLU A 80 -13.03 -24.52 -13.97
N HIS A 81 -12.53 -25.73 -13.67
CA HIS A 81 -13.31 -26.74 -12.95
C HIS A 81 -13.78 -26.25 -11.57
N ILE A 82 -12.90 -25.57 -10.81
CA ILE A 82 -13.25 -24.95 -9.52
C ILE A 82 -14.31 -23.86 -9.72
N ARG A 83 -14.15 -22.98 -10.71
CA ARG A 83 -15.12 -21.91 -10.99
C ARG A 83 -16.48 -22.46 -11.39
N GLU A 84 -16.51 -23.48 -12.23
CA GLU A 84 -17.76 -24.14 -12.63
C GLU A 84 -18.45 -24.82 -11.46
N SER A 85 -17.67 -25.42 -10.55
CA SER A 85 -18.20 -26.01 -9.32
C SER A 85 -18.81 -24.93 -8.41
N ASN A 86 -18.09 -23.84 -8.16
CA ASN A 86 -18.57 -22.71 -7.36
C ASN A 86 -19.81 -22.03 -7.96
N ARG A 87 -19.91 -21.92 -9.29
CA ARG A 87 -21.11 -21.35 -9.96
C ARG A 87 -22.38 -22.18 -9.71
N LYS A 88 -22.25 -23.48 -9.41
CA LYS A 88 -23.38 -24.37 -9.11
C LYS A 88 -23.79 -24.32 -7.64
N GLU A 89 -22.91 -23.84 -6.78
CA GLU A 89 -23.26 -23.60 -5.38
C GLU A 89 -24.12 -22.33 -5.27
N PRO A 90 -25.15 -22.34 -4.40
CA PRO A 90 -25.90 -21.12 -4.13
C PRO A 90 -24.95 -20.05 -3.60
N PHE A 91 -25.18 -18.80 -4.01
CA PHE A 91 -24.39 -17.66 -3.55
C PHE A 91 -24.37 -17.63 -2.02
N HIS A 92 -23.19 -17.82 -1.44
CA HIS A 92 -22.99 -17.68 -0.01
C HIS A 92 -22.92 -16.18 0.31
N ASP A 93 -23.99 -15.64 0.90
CA ASP A 93 -23.96 -14.29 1.46
C ASP A 93 -23.15 -14.34 2.79
N PRO A 94 -21.95 -13.74 2.85
CA PRO A 94 -21.13 -13.77 4.05
C PRO A 94 -21.72 -12.96 5.21
N PHE A 95 -22.84 -12.27 5.03
CA PHE A 95 -23.53 -11.49 6.05
C PHE A 95 -24.85 -12.12 6.55
N ASP A 96 -25.32 -13.22 5.94
CA ASP A 96 -26.59 -13.87 6.32
C ASP A 96 -26.52 -14.67 7.63
N ALA A 97 -25.32 -15.04 8.10
CA ALA A 97 -25.12 -15.84 9.31
C ALA A 97 -25.16 -15.03 10.63
N CYS A 98 -25.54 -13.75 10.58
CA CYS A 98 -25.63 -12.87 11.75
C CYS A 98 -27.07 -12.62 12.21
N HIS A 99 -27.83 -13.67 12.58
CA HIS A 99 -29.08 -13.54 13.35
C HIS A 99 -29.31 -14.70 14.32
#